data_AF-A0A7W0CSI6-F1
#
_entry.id   AF-A0A7W0CSI6-F1
#
_cell.length_a   1.000
_cell.length_b   1.000
_cell.length_c   1.000
_cell.angle_alpha   90.00
_cell.angle_beta   90.00
_cell.angle_gamma   90.00
#
_symmetry.space_group_name_H-M   'P 1'
#
loop_
_entity.id
_entity.type
_entity.pdbx_description
1 polymer ?
#
loop_
_entity_poly.entity_id
_entity_poly.type
_entity_poly.pdbx_seq_one_letter_code
_entity_poly.pdbx_strand_id
1 'polypeptide(L)'
;MLTAQGEFYEAESLLSDCLQVCQERGELFVSSYAHWALSVPRLVSGRAQEALSNAQESLRIKRHFHDTLGTLIALETMARIYTALDEPGIAATLLGALQQNWMSAGLPQLGAPFLSVDHEKCVKECQRALGDDGYRRAFDSGKRFDLDEASALALGELDASS
;
A
#
# COMPACT_ATOMS: atom_id res chain seq x y z
N MET A 1 6.26 -25.67 -3.07
CA MET A 1 5.18 -24.98 -2.35
C MET A 1 5.47 -24.86 -0.83
N LEU A 2 6.14 -25.84 -0.20
CA LEU A 2 6.54 -25.77 1.22
C LEU A 2 7.61 -24.70 1.53
N THR A 3 8.48 -24.39 0.57
CA THR A 3 9.59 -23.43 0.75
C THR A 3 9.11 -21.99 0.87
N ALA A 4 8.22 -21.54 -0.04
CA ALA A 4 7.70 -20.17 -0.02
C ALA A 4 6.90 -19.87 1.27
N GLN A 5 6.11 -20.83 1.77
CA GLN A 5 5.41 -20.67 3.04
C GLN A 5 6.37 -20.60 4.23
N GLY A 6 7.45 -21.40 4.22
CA GLY A 6 8.51 -21.32 5.23
C GLY A 6 9.24 -19.97 5.22
N GLU A 7 9.55 -19.45 4.03
CA GLU A 7 10.18 -18.14 3.86
C GLU A 7 9.30 -16.99 4.35
N PHE A 8 7.98 -17.05 4.15
CA PHE A 8 7.05 -16.04 4.68
C PHE A 8 6.97 -16.09 6.21
N TYR A 9 6.90 -17.27 6.81
CA TYR A 9 6.86 -17.40 8.26
C TYR A 9 8.14 -16.87 8.91
N GLU A 10 9.30 -17.19 8.33
CA GLU A 10 10.60 -16.69 8.79
C GLU A 10 10.69 -15.16 8.67
N ALA A 11 10.25 -14.60 7.53
CA ALA A 11 10.20 -13.16 7.33
C ALA A 11 9.28 -12.46 8.36
N GLU A 12 8.11 -13.04 8.64
CA GLU A 12 7.18 -12.50 9.63
C GLU A 12 7.72 -12.55 11.05
N SER A 13 8.42 -13.63 11.41
CA SER A 13 9.09 -13.75 12.71
C SER A 13 10.14 -12.65 12.88
N LEU A 14 11.02 -12.49 11.89
CA LEU A 14 12.08 -11.46 11.94
C LEU A 14 11.51 -10.04 12.02
N LEU A 15 10.46 -9.76 11.24
CA LEU A 15 9.80 -8.45 11.26
C LEU A 15 9.07 -8.19 12.58
N SER A 16 8.49 -9.22 13.19
CA SER A 16 7.85 -9.11 14.51
C SER A 16 8.88 -8.84 15.61
N ASP A 17 10.04 -9.51 15.59
CA ASP A 17 11.15 -9.25 16.50
C ASP A 17 11.69 -7.82 16.33
N CYS A 18 11.83 -7.36 15.08
CA CYS A 18 12.22 -5.99 14.76
C CYS A 18 11.23 -4.97 15.36
N LEU A 19 9.92 -5.21 15.22
CA LEU A 19 8.88 -4.36 15.80
C LEU A 19 8.93 -4.34 17.33
N GLN A 20 9.18 -5.47 17.98
CA GLN A 20 9.36 -5.53 19.43
C GLN A 20 10.54 -4.67 19.88
N VAL A 21 11.70 -4.80 19.23
CA VAL A 21 12.89 -3.99 19.54
C VAL A 21 12.63 -2.50 19.30
N CYS A 22 11.92 -2.15 18.23
CA CYS A 22 11.53 -0.78 17.96
C CYS A 22 10.63 -0.22 19.06
N GLN A 23 9.63 -0.99 19.50
CA GLN A 23 8.72 -0.61 20.58
C GLN A 23 9.47 -0.39 21.91
N GLU A 24 10.37 -1.30 22.28
CA GLU A 24 11.19 -1.18 23.49
C GLU A 24 12.08 0.08 23.50
N ARG A 25 12.44 0.58 22.32
CA ARG A 25 13.33 1.74 22.13
C ARG A 25 12.60 3.03 21.78
N GLY A 26 11.28 2.98 21.55
CA GLY A 26 10.51 4.11 21.02
C GLY A 26 10.92 4.52 19.59
N GLU A 27 11.48 3.58 18.81
CA GLU A 27 11.96 3.86 17.45
C GLU A 27 10.83 3.74 16.43
N LEU A 28 10.33 4.88 15.95
CA LEU A 28 9.14 4.92 15.08
C LEU A 28 9.47 4.80 13.60
N PHE A 29 10.54 5.44 13.11
CA PHE A 29 10.80 5.50 11.67
C PHE A 29 11.10 4.10 11.10
N VAL A 30 11.97 3.32 11.75
CA VAL A 30 12.26 1.93 11.35
C VAL A 30 11.04 1.04 11.49
N SER A 31 10.25 1.22 12.55
CA SER A 31 9.01 0.44 12.75
C SER A 31 8.03 0.64 11.60
N SER A 32 7.97 1.82 10.99
CA SER A 32 7.12 2.08 9.82
C SER A 32 7.46 1.16 8.65
N TYR A 33 8.75 0.94 8.39
CA TYR A 33 9.20 0.04 7.32
C TYR A 33 8.96 -1.42 7.69
N ALA A 34 9.15 -1.80 8.96
CA ALA A 34 8.86 -3.15 9.42
C ALA A 34 7.36 -3.48 9.32
N HIS A 35 6.48 -2.55 9.69
CA HIS A 35 5.04 -2.68 9.52
C HIS A 35 4.65 -2.85 8.05
N TRP A 36 5.18 -2.01 7.15
CA TRP A 36 4.93 -2.15 5.71
C TRP A 36 5.43 -3.49 5.18
N ALA A 37 6.68 -3.87 5.47
CA ALA A 37 7.25 -5.14 5.05
C ALA A 37 6.43 -6.34 5.55
N LEU A 38 5.85 -6.25 6.75
CA LEU A 38 5.03 -7.31 7.34
C LEU A 38 3.67 -7.48 6.63
N SER A 39 3.16 -6.43 5.98
CA SER A 39 1.91 -6.51 5.20
C SER A 39 2.05 -7.39 3.95
N VAL A 40 3.24 -7.47 3.35
CA VAL A 40 3.48 -8.20 2.09
C VAL A 40 3.30 -9.72 2.24
N PRO A 41 4.00 -10.43 3.15
CA PRO A 41 3.80 -11.87 3.32
C PRO A 41 2.38 -12.20 3.82
N ARG A 42 1.76 -11.32 4.60
CA ARG A 42 0.36 -11.46 5.05
C ARG A 42 -0.62 -11.40 3.89
N LEU A 43 -0.43 -10.44 2.98
CA LEU A 43 -1.23 -10.34 1.76
C LEU A 43 -1.07 -11.59 0.89
N VAL A 44 0.16 -12.02 0.63
CA VAL A 44 0.44 -13.21 -0.20
C VAL A 44 -0.11 -14.49 0.43
N SER A 45 -0.21 -14.55 1.75
CA SER A 45 -0.80 -15.68 2.49
C SER A 45 -2.33 -15.60 2.63
N GLY A 46 -2.99 -14.66 1.95
CA GLY A 46 -4.45 -14.50 1.98
C GLY A 46 -5.00 -13.80 3.24
N ARG A 47 -4.14 -13.25 4.10
CA ARG A 47 -4.52 -12.53 5.32
C ARG A 47 -4.62 -11.02 5.06
N ALA A 48 -5.47 -10.66 4.10
CA ALA A 48 -5.58 -9.29 3.61
C ALA A 48 -5.98 -8.28 4.70
N GLN A 49 -6.84 -8.67 5.65
CA GLN A 49 -7.23 -7.79 6.76
C GLN A 49 -6.06 -7.50 7.72
N GLU A 50 -5.24 -8.51 8.03
CA GLU A 50 -4.04 -8.32 8.85
C GLU A 50 -3.00 -7.48 8.10
N ALA A 51 -2.85 -7.71 6.80
CA ALA A 51 -2.00 -6.89 5.94
C ALA A 51 -2.44 -5.42 5.95
N LEU A 52 -3.75 -5.16 5.89
CA LEU A 52 -4.31 -3.81 5.95
C LEU A 52 -3.93 -3.11 7.25
N SER A 53 -4.16 -3.76 8.40
CA SER A 53 -3.81 -3.19 9.71
C SER A 53 -2.33 -2.80 9.80
N ASN A 54 -1.44 -3.64 9.25
CA ASN A 54 -0.01 -3.34 9.18
C ASN A 54 0.33 -2.17 8.26
N ALA A 55 -0.25 -2.15 7.07
CA ALA A 55 0.00 -1.07 6.12
C ALA A 55 -0.54 0.27 6.65
N GLN A 56 -1.69 0.28 7.33
CA GLN A 56 -2.24 1.48 7.97
C GLN A 56 -1.32 2.02 9.07
N GLU A 57 -0.77 1.14 9.92
CA GLU A 57 0.17 1.58 10.95
C GLU A 57 1.45 2.16 10.36
N SER A 58 1.99 1.51 9.34
CA SER A 58 3.11 2.05 8.57
C SER A 58 2.79 3.45 8.01
N LEU A 59 1.63 3.60 7.38
CA LEU A 59 1.21 4.82 6.72
C LEU A 59 1.04 5.98 7.70
N ARG A 60 0.44 5.74 8.88
CA ARG A 60 0.31 6.78 9.93
C ARG A 60 1.67 7.32 10.36
N ILE A 61 2.63 6.44 10.58
CA ILE A 61 3.99 6.84 10.98
C ILE A 61 4.69 7.59 9.84
N LYS A 62 4.58 7.10 8.60
CA LYS A 62 5.20 7.75 7.43
C LYS A 62 4.63 9.15 7.17
N ARG A 63 3.33 9.33 7.35
CA ARG A 63 2.66 10.64 7.33
C ARG A 63 3.23 11.57 8.40
N HIS A 64 3.46 11.07 9.62
CA HIS A 64 4.08 11.84 10.70
C HIS A 64 5.51 12.30 10.38
N PHE A 65 6.31 11.47 9.70
CA PHE A 65 7.69 11.79 9.30
C PHE A 65 7.80 12.52 7.95
N HIS A 66 6.69 12.79 7.26
CA HIS A 66 6.69 13.29 5.88
C HIS A 66 7.57 12.44 4.93
N ASP A 67 7.58 11.12 5.14
CA ASP A 67 8.31 10.16 4.31
C ASP A 67 7.58 9.93 3.00
N THR A 68 7.83 10.80 2.00
CA THR A 68 7.16 10.76 0.70
C THR A 68 7.34 9.43 -0.02
N LEU A 69 8.57 8.92 -0.09
CA LEU A 69 8.86 7.66 -0.78
C LEU A 69 8.20 6.49 -0.06
N GLY A 70 8.35 6.42 1.27
CA GLY A 70 7.70 5.41 2.09
C GLY A 70 6.19 5.42 1.95
N THR A 71 5.59 6.60 1.86
CA THR A 71 4.14 6.75 1.73
C THR A 71 3.68 6.17 0.39
N LEU A 72 4.36 6.51 -0.71
CA LEU A 72 4.00 6.00 -2.04
C LEU A 72 4.11 4.46 -2.13
N ILE A 73 5.16 3.84 -1.56
CA ILE A 73 5.27 2.36 -1.55
C ILE A 73 4.20 1.70 -0.65
N ALA A 74 3.81 2.37 0.45
CA ALA A 74 2.73 1.89 1.30
C ALA A 74 1.39 1.97 0.56
N LEU A 75 1.09 3.09 -0.11
CA LEU A 75 -0.13 3.25 -0.90
C LEU A 75 -0.25 2.24 -2.05
N GLU A 76 0.85 1.92 -2.73
CA GLU A 76 0.85 0.85 -3.75
C GLU A 76 0.49 -0.51 -3.15
N THR A 77 1.09 -0.83 -2.00
CA THR A 77 0.81 -2.08 -1.29
C THR A 77 -0.65 -2.11 -0.84
N MET A 78 -1.18 -1.00 -0.35
CA MET A 78 -2.57 -0.87 0.06
C MET A 78 -3.54 -0.99 -1.12
N ALA A 79 -3.22 -0.47 -2.31
CA ALA A 79 -4.06 -0.70 -3.50
C ALA A 79 -4.25 -2.21 -3.75
N ARG A 80 -3.18 -3.01 -3.63
CA ARG A 80 -3.27 -4.47 -3.77
C ARG A 80 -4.08 -5.12 -2.64
N ILE A 81 -3.94 -4.62 -1.41
CA ILE A 81 -4.71 -5.10 -0.26
C ILE A 81 -6.20 -4.83 -0.47
N TYR A 82 -6.58 -3.62 -0.89
CA TYR A 82 -7.98 -3.27 -1.17
C TYR A 82 -8.56 -4.09 -2.33
N THR A 83 -7.78 -4.38 -3.37
CA THR A 83 -8.21 -5.33 -4.42
C THR A 83 -8.48 -6.72 -3.84
N ALA A 84 -7.63 -7.22 -2.94
CA ALA A 84 -7.84 -8.52 -2.27
C ALA A 84 -9.00 -8.52 -1.27
N LEU A 85 -9.41 -7.36 -0.78
CA LEU A 85 -10.58 -7.16 0.09
C LEU A 85 -11.88 -6.88 -0.68
N ASP A 86 -11.88 -7.01 -2.01
CA ASP A 86 -13.03 -6.73 -2.89
C ASP A 86 -13.49 -5.26 -2.83
N GLU A 87 -12.54 -4.34 -2.64
CA GLU A 87 -12.74 -2.89 -2.67
C GLU A 87 -12.01 -2.26 -3.88
N PRO A 88 -12.31 -2.68 -5.13
CA PRO A 88 -11.56 -2.29 -6.31
C PRO A 88 -11.67 -0.78 -6.62
N GLY A 89 -12.72 -0.11 -6.14
CA GLY A 89 -12.89 1.35 -6.28
C GLY A 89 -11.80 2.12 -5.53
N ILE A 90 -11.59 1.78 -4.25
CA ILE A 90 -10.53 2.37 -3.42
C ILE A 90 -9.16 2.06 -4.05
N ALA A 91 -8.94 0.80 -4.45
CA ALA A 91 -7.69 0.41 -5.09
C ALA A 91 -7.39 1.24 -6.35
N ALA A 92 -8.36 1.39 -7.27
CA ALA A 92 -8.19 2.18 -8.49
C ALA A 92 -7.91 3.66 -8.20
N THR A 93 -8.57 4.26 -7.21
CA THR A 93 -8.29 5.64 -6.77
C THR A 93 -6.89 5.77 -6.20
N LEU A 94 -6.42 4.83 -5.37
CA LEU A 94 -5.05 4.83 -4.87
C LEU A 94 -4.00 4.68 -6.00
N LEU A 95 -4.27 3.87 -7.02
CA LEU A 95 -3.37 3.74 -8.18
C LEU A 95 -3.26 5.06 -8.97
N GLY A 96 -4.35 5.80 -9.11
CA GLY A 96 -4.36 7.12 -9.73
C GLY A 96 -3.55 8.15 -8.92
N ALA A 97 -3.77 8.18 -7.61
CA ALA A 97 -3.02 9.04 -6.69
C ALA A 97 -1.53 8.72 -6.70
N LEU A 98 -1.16 7.44 -6.69
CA LEU A 98 0.22 6.98 -6.78
C LEU A 98 0.91 7.49 -8.04
N GLN A 99 0.27 7.35 -9.21
CA GLN A 99 0.83 7.83 -10.47
C GLN A 99 1.08 9.34 -10.44
N GLN A 100 0.10 10.13 -9.99
CA GLN A 100 0.22 11.58 -9.96
C GLN A 100 1.32 12.03 -8.99
N ASN A 101 1.29 11.54 -7.75
CA ASN A 101 2.21 11.97 -6.71
C ASN A 101 3.65 11.50 -6.99
N TRP A 102 3.85 10.34 -7.62
CA TRP A 102 5.18 9.91 -8.06
C TRP A 102 5.80 10.86 -9.08
N MET A 103 5.00 11.32 -10.05
CA MET A 103 5.44 12.28 -11.06
C MET A 103 5.76 13.64 -10.43
N SER A 104 4.91 14.11 -9.52
CA SER A 104 5.08 15.39 -8.83
C SER A 104 6.26 15.41 -7.84
N ALA A 105 6.61 14.26 -7.24
CA ALA A 105 7.72 14.16 -6.29
C ALA A 105 9.12 14.14 -6.94
N GLY A 106 9.23 14.10 -8.27
CA GLY A 106 10.54 14.08 -8.95
C GLY A 106 11.31 12.77 -8.80
N LEU A 107 10.63 11.68 -8.40
CA LEU A 107 11.18 10.33 -8.24
C LEU A 107 11.27 9.43 -9.51
N PRO A 108 11.02 9.86 -10.78
CA PRO A 108 11.09 8.96 -11.95
C PRO A 108 12.38 8.16 -12.12
N GLN A 109 13.51 8.66 -11.59
CA GLN A 109 14.82 8.01 -11.73
C GLN A 109 15.02 6.79 -10.81
N LEU A 110 14.17 6.60 -9.78
CA LEU A 110 14.30 5.50 -8.82
C LEU A 110 13.65 4.19 -9.28
N GLY A 111 13.09 4.14 -10.49
CA GLY A 111 12.26 3.05 -10.95
C GLY A 111 10.88 3.14 -10.29
N ALA A 112 9.84 3.24 -11.12
CA ALA A 112 8.51 3.45 -10.60
C ALA A 112 7.89 2.14 -10.07
N PRO A 113 7.29 2.13 -8.87
CA PRO A 113 6.66 0.94 -8.31
C PRO A 113 5.57 0.36 -9.22
N PHE A 114 4.88 1.25 -9.94
CA PHE A 114 3.86 0.92 -10.94
C PHE A 114 4.35 0.17 -12.19
N LEU A 115 5.65 -0.14 -12.29
CA LEU A 115 6.21 -1.00 -13.33
C LEU A 115 6.34 -2.47 -12.89
N SER A 116 5.88 -2.81 -11.68
CA SER A 116 5.94 -4.17 -11.16
C SER A 116 4.84 -5.09 -11.72
N VAL A 117 5.12 -6.39 -11.79
CA VAL A 117 4.14 -7.41 -12.20
C VAL A 117 2.91 -7.41 -11.29
N ASP A 118 3.11 -7.12 -10.00
CA ASP A 118 2.02 -7.07 -9.03
C ASP A 118 1.14 -5.83 -9.23
N HIS A 119 1.72 -4.70 -9.65
CA HIS A 119 0.95 -3.53 -10.07
C HIS A 119 0.05 -3.85 -11.27
N GLU A 120 0.61 -4.45 -12.33
CA GLU A 120 -0.18 -4.80 -13.52
C GLU A 120 -1.33 -5.76 -13.20
N LYS A 121 -1.12 -6.72 -12.30
CA LYS A 121 -2.18 -7.62 -11.82
C LYS A 121 -3.28 -6.84 -11.11
N CYS A 122 -2.91 -5.95 -10.19
CA CYS A 122 -3.85 -5.10 -9.46
C CYS A 122 -4.71 -4.26 -10.41
N VAL A 123 -4.08 -3.63 -11.43
CA VAL A 123 -4.79 -2.87 -12.47
C VAL A 123 -5.80 -3.75 -13.21
N LYS A 124 -5.38 -4.93 -13.68
CA LYS A 124 -6.26 -5.86 -14.43
C LYS A 124 -7.41 -6.36 -13.57
N GLU A 125 -7.18 -6.61 -12.29
CA GLU A 125 -8.23 -7.01 -11.35
C GLU A 125 -9.24 -5.90 -11.11
N CYS A 126 -8.78 -4.65 -10.93
CA CYS A 126 -9.65 -3.49 -10.82
C CYS A 126 -10.49 -3.28 -12.09
N GLN A 127 -9.87 -3.37 -13.27
CA GLN A 127 -10.56 -3.28 -14.57
C GLN A 127 -11.61 -4.38 -14.73
N ARG A 128 -11.29 -5.62 -14.35
CA ARG A 128 -12.23 -6.74 -14.40
C ARG A 128 -13.42 -6.53 -13.48
N ALA A 129 -13.20 -5.99 -12.28
CA ALA A 129 -14.25 -5.81 -11.27
C ALA A 129 -15.14 -4.59 -11.54
N LEU A 130 -14.56 -3.47 -11.98
CA LEU A 130 -15.27 -2.19 -12.19
C LEU A 130 -15.73 -1.98 -13.63
N GLY A 131 -15.20 -2.74 -14.58
CA GLY A 131 -15.21 -2.40 -16.00
C GLY A 131 -14.25 -1.24 -16.32
N ASP A 132 -13.90 -1.09 -17.60
CA ASP A 132 -12.91 -0.10 -18.06
C ASP A 132 -13.29 1.36 -17.71
N ASP A 133 -14.56 1.72 -17.89
CA ASP A 133 -15.05 3.07 -17.57
C ASP A 133 -15.10 3.32 -16.06
N GLY A 134 -15.45 2.30 -15.27
CA GLY A 134 -15.47 2.39 -13.81
C GLY A 134 -14.06 2.57 -13.25
N TYR A 135 -13.12 1.76 -13.73
CA TYR A 135 -11.70 1.91 -13.42
C TYR A 135 -11.18 3.28 -13.79
N ARG A 136 -11.42 3.75 -15.03
CA ARG A 136 -10.93 5.06 -15.49
C ARG A 136 -11.47 6.20 -14.63
N ARG A 137 -12.76 6.20 -14.26
CA ARG A 137 -13.32 7.23 -13.38
C ARG A 137 -12.66 7.24 -12.00
N ALA A 138 -12.52 6.08 -11.35
CA ALA A 138 -11.90 5.98 -10.03
C ALA A 138 -10.41 6.40 -10.07
N PHE A 139 -9.68 5.96 -11.10
CA PHE A 139 -8.29 6.32 -11.33
C PHE A 139 -8.12 7.83 -11.58
N ASP A 140 -8.92 8.42 -12.47
CA ASP A 140 -8.88 9.86 -12.77
C ASP A 140 -9.32 10.72 -11.58
N SER A 141 -10.20 10.21 -10.71
CA SER A 141 -10.51 10.84 -9.42
C SER A 141 -9.26 10.86 -8.52
N GLY A 142 -8.61 9.70 -8.37
CA GLY A 142 -7.40 9.56 -7.56
C GLY A 142 -6.23 10.43 -8.01
N LYS A 143 -6.09 10.69 -9.31
CA LYS A 143 -5.07 11.62 -9.83
C LYS A 143 -5.23 13.05 -9.34
N ARG A 144 -6.37 13.40 -8.73
CA ARG A 144 -6.61 14.73 -8.14
C ARG A 144 -6.17 14.80 -6.69
N PHE A 145 -5.93 13.66 -6.05
CA PHE A 145 -5.57 13.60 -4.65
C PHE A 145 -4.10 13.94 -4.46
N ASP A 146 -3.83 14.83 -3.51
CA ASP A 146 -2.48 14.95 -2.98
C ASP A 146 -2.11 13.74 -2.08
N LEU A 147 -0.89 13.74 -1.59
CA LEU A 147 -0.39 12.62 -0.78
C LEU A 147 -1.12 12.47 0.57
N ASP A 148 -1.65 13.58 1.12
CA ASP A 148 -2.39 13.58 2.38
C ASP A 148 -3.80 13.01 2.18
N GLU A 149 -4.50 13.45 1.13
CA GLU A 149 -5.82 12.93 0.73
C GLU A 149 -5.76 11.44 0.37
N ALA A 150 -4.73 11.02 -0.38
CA ALA A 150 -4.50 9.62 -0.70
C ALA A 150 -4.22 8.78 0.56
N SER A 151 -3.48 9.35 1.52
CA SER A 151 -3.23 8.70 2.81
C SER A 151 -4.51 8.57 3.63
N ALA A 152 -5.32 9.62 3.71
CA ALA A 152 -6.60 9.61 4.41
C ALA A 152 -7.56 8.56 3.82
N LEU A 153 -7.65 8.47 2.49
CA LEU A 153 -8.44 7.43 1.81
C LEU A 153 -7.96 6.02 2.20
N ALA A 154 -6.65 5.78 2.13
CA ALA A 154 -6.08 4.48 2.47
C ALA A 154 -6.24 4.11 3.97
N LEU A 155 -6.35 5.11 4.84
CA LEU A 155 -6.62 4.91 6.27
C LEU A 155 -8.12 4.70 6.57
N GLY A 156 -9.00 4.85 5.58
CA GLY A 156 -10.45 4.86 5.76
C GLY A 156 -10.97 6.12 6.46
N GLU A 157 -10.20 7.20 6.42
CA GLU A 157 -10.54 8.52 6.99
C GLU A 157 -11.30 9.40 5.97
N LEU A 158 -11.24 9.05 4.68
CA LEU A 158 -11.91 9.72 3.57
C LEU A 158 -12.67 8.68 2.75
N ASP A 159 -13.91 9.01 2.37
CA ASP A 159 -14.69 8.18 1.45
C ASP A 159 -14.22 8.39 0.01
N ALA A 160 -14.21 7.33 -0.80
CA ALA A 160 -13.87 7.40 -2.23
C ALA A 160 -14.87 8.23 -3.07
N SER A 161 -15.94 8.76 -2.45
CA SER A 161 -17.03 9.48 -3.09
C SER A 161 -17.14 10.91 -2.55
N SER A 162 -16.51 11.85 -3.25
CA SER A 162 -16.92 13.26 -3.33
C SER A 162 -16.78 13.74 -4.77
#